data_AF-A0A8J7UIZ4-F1
#
_entry.id   AF-A0A8J7UIZ4-F1
#
_cell.length_a   1.000
_cell.length_b   1.000
_cell.length_c   1.000
_cell.angle_alpha   90.00
_cell.angle_beta   90.00
_cell.angle_gamma   90.00
#
_symmetry.space_group_name_H-M   'P 1'
#
loop_
_entity.id
_entity.type
_entity.pdbx_description
1 polymer ?
#
loop_
_entity_poly.entity_id
_entity_poly.type
_entity_poly.pdbx_seq_one_letter_code
_entity_poly.pdbx_strand_id
1 'polypeptide(L)' 'MTSPAKIPLVGQIAEVRRELALRRSVYPGLISRGKMREAEAELCTKRMEAVLATLHWCQENETDIRAYVAAKRAGDGAP' A
#
# COMPACT_ATOMS: atom_id res chain seq x y z
N MET A 1 -11.47 11.06 18.06
CA MET A 1 -11.12 10.82 16.64
C MET A 1 -11.60 9.41 16.29
N THR A 2 -12.63 9.28 15.45
CA THR A 2 -13.15 7.98 15.03
C THR A 2 -12.13 7.30 14.12
N SER A 3 -11.73 6.07 14.41
CA SER A 3 -10.86 5.32 13.49
C SER A 3 -11.54 5.24 12.12
N PRO A 4 -10.82 5.48 11.01
CA PRO A 4 -11.41 5.37 9.68
C PRO A 4 -11.99 3.97 9.49
N ALA A 5 -13.11 3.90 8.75
CA ALA A 5 -13.73 2.63 8.39
C ALA A 5 -12.68 1.71 7.74
N LYS A 6 -12.69 0.42 8.14
CA LYS A 6 -11.72 -0.55 7.60
C LYS A 6 -12.02 -0.79 6.12
N ILE A 7 -11.20 -0.22 5.24
CA ILE A 7 -11.26 -0.49 3.81
C ILE A 7 -10.67 -1.88 3.54
N PRO A 8 -11.36 -2.77 2.80
CA PRO A 8 -10.82 -4.08 2.45
C PRO A 8 -9.47 -3.99 1.70
N LEU A 9 -8.57 -4.95 1.92
CA LEU A 9 -7.24 -4.98 1.26
C LEU A 9 -7.36 -4.90 -0.26
N VAL A 10 -8.34 -5.58 -0.86
CA VAL A 10 -8.61 -5.52 -2.30
C VAL A 10 -8.86 -4.08 -2.78
N GLY A 11 -9.61 -3.29 -2.00
CA GLY A 11 -9.88 -1.89 -2.32
C GLY A 11 -8.62 -1.03 -2.22
N GLN A 12 -7.78 -1.27 -1.21
CA GLN A 12 -6.50 -0.58 -1.06
C GLN A 12 -5.54 -0.91 -2.22
N ILE A 13 -5.45 -2.19 -2.62
CA ILE A 13 -4.65 -2.66 -3.76
C ILE A 13 -5.13 -2.00 -5.05
N ALA A 14 -6.43 -1.98 -5.31
CA ALA A 14 -6.99 -1.34 -6.51
C ALA A 14 -6.64 0.15 -6.59
N GLU A 15 -6.72 0.85 -5.45
CA GLU A 15 -6.39 2.27 -5.37
C GLU A 15 -4.90 2.53 -5.64
N VAL A 16 -3.99 1.75 -5.06
CA VAL A 16 -2.56 1.88 -5.31
C VAL A 16 -2.20 1.57 -6.77
N ARG A 17 -2.85 0.57 -7.39
CA ARG A 17 -2.67 0.28 -8.82
C ARG A 17 -3.14 1.43 -9.70
N ARG A 18 -4.27 2.07 -9.36
CA ARG A 18 -4.76 3.27 -10.06
C ARG A 18 -3.77 4.41 -9.94
N GLU A 19 -3.27 4.68 -8.74
CA GLU A 19 -2.29 5.73 -8.50
C GLU A 19 -1.00 5.51 -9.30
N LEU A 20 -0.46 4.27 -9.33
CA LEU A 20 0.68 3.93 -10.17
C LEU A 20 0.41 4.16 -11.66
N ALA A 21 -0.80 3.85 -12.14
CA ALA A 21 -1.19 4.14 -13.53
C ALA A 21 -1.26 5.64 -13.81
N LEU A 22 -1.82 6.42 -12.89
CA LEU A 22 -1.86 7.88 -13.00
C LEU A 22 -0.45 8.47 -13.03
N ARG A 23 0.46 8.03 -12.16
CA ARG A 23 1.86 8.49 -12.15
C ARG A 23 2.56 8.20 -13.46
N ARG A 24 2.41 6.99 -14.01
CA ARG A 24 2.95 6.63 -15.33
C ARG A 24 2.45 7.56 -16.45
N SER A 25 1.21 8.07 -16.34
CA SER A 25 0.65 9.01 -17.31
C SER A 25 1.07 10.47 -17.05
N VAL A 26 1.18 10.90 -15.79
CA VAL A 26 1.30 12.31 -15.42
C VAL A 26 2.75 12.75 -15.27
N TYR A 27 3.61 11.91 -14.66
CA TYR A 27 4.99 12.28 -14.35
C TYR A 27 5.82 12.67 -15.57
N PRO A 28 5.73 11.98 -16.73
CA PRO A 28 6.48 12.40 -17.92
C PRO A 28 6.17 13.85 -18.34
N GLY A 29 4.89 14.25 -18.26
CA GLY A 29 4.48 15.62 -18.56
C GLY A 29 4.94 16.65 -17.53
N LEU A 30 5.11 16.25 -16.26
CA LEU A 30 5.68 17.14 -15.23
C LEU A 30 7.18 17.31 -15.41
N ILE A 31 7.89 16.23 -15.76
CA ILE A 31 9.33 16.25 -16.04
C ILE A 31 9.63 17.13 -17.25
N SER A 32 8.89 16.96 -18.36
CA SER A 32 9.10 17.77 -19.57
C SER A 32 8.88 19.26 -19.36
N ARG A 33 7.99 19.64 -18.44
CA ARG A 33 7.73 21.03 -18.03
C ARG A 33 8.69 21.55 -16.94
N GLY A 34 9.67 20.75 -16.52
CA GLY A 34 10.60 21.10 -15.44
C GLY A 34 9.93 21.26 -14.07
N LYS A 35 8.73 20.68 -13.87
CA LYS A 35 7.97 20.74 -12.62
C LYS A 35 8.26 19.58 -11.66
N MET A 36 9.02 18.58 -12.12
CA MET A 36 9.43 17.42 -11.34
C MET A 36 10.78 16.92 -11.86
N ARG A 37 11.64 16.42 -10.97
CA ARG A 37 12.90 15.77 -11.39
C ARG A 37 12.64 14.30 -11.70
N GLU A 38 13.36 13.73 -12.65
CA GLU A 38 13.24 12.30 -12.99
C GLU A 38 13.55 11.39 -11.80
N ALA A 39 14.64 11.65 -11.07
CA ALA A 39 14.99 10.89 -9.88
C ALA A 39 13.91 10.94 -8.77
N GLU A 40 13.17 12.05 -8.69
CA GLU A 40 12.04 12.18 -7.77
C GLU A 40 10.87 11.31 -8.22
N ALA A 41 10.54 11.33 -9.52
CA ALA A 41 9.49 10.51 -10.11
C ALA A 41 9.76 9.01 -9.93
N GLU A 42 11.01 8.60 -10.15
CA GLU A 42 11.47 7.23 -9.95
C GLU A 42 11.32 6.80 -8.49
N LEU A 43 11.83 7.60 -7.53
CA LEU A 43 11.74 7.28 -6.11
C LEU A 43 10.29 7.20 -5.63
N CYS A 44 9.45 8.14 -6.06
CA CYS A 44 8.02 8.14 -5.75
C CYS A 44 7.31 6.90 -6.31
N THR A 45 7.67 6.46 -7.52
CA THR A 45 7.11 5.25 -8.14
C THR A 45 7.54 4.00 -7.39
N LYS A 46 8.85 3.84 -7.12
CA LYS A 46 9.40 2.70 -6.36
C LYS A 46 8.73 2.53 -5.00
N ARG A 47 8.47 3.64 -4.29
CA ARG A 47 7.75 3.60 -3.00
C ARG A 47 6.33 3.05 -3.13
N MET A 48 5.59 3.46 -4.16
CA MET A 48 4.23 2.94 -4.37
C MET A 48 4.22 1.49 -4.82
N GLU A 49 5.21 1.05 -5.60
CA GLU A 49 5.41 -0.35 -5.96
C GLU A 49 5.70 -1.21 -4.72
N ALA A 50 6.55 -0.72 -3.81
CA ALA A 50 6.82 -1.39 -2.54
C ALA A 50 5.58 -1.48 -1.64
N VAL A 51 4.75 -0.43 -1.61
CA VAL A 51 3.45 -0.46 -0.92
C VAL A 51 2.55 -1.53 -1.54
N LEU A 52 2.44 -1.59 -2.86
CA LEU A 52 1.63 -2.58 -3.56
C LEU A 52 2.09 -4.01 -3.25
N ALA A 53 3.41 -4.26 -3.27
CA ALA A 53 3.99 -5.54 -2.92
C ALA A 53 3.67 -5.94 -1.47
N THR A 54 3.77 -4.99 -0.53
CA THR A 54 3.40 -5.22 0.88
C THR A 54 1.92 -5.58 1.02
N LEU A 55 1.03 -4.88 0.31
CA LEU A 55 -0.41 -5.18 0.35
C LEU A 55 -0.73 -6.55 -0.23
N HIS A 56 -0.06 -6.96 -1.31
CA HIS A 56 -0.20 -8.31 -1.86
C HIS A 56 0.28 -9.36 -0.87
N TRP A 57 1.45 -9.17 -0.24
CA TRP A 57 1.93 -10.08 0.80
C TRP A 57 0.91 -10.19 1.95
N CYS A 58 0.34 -9.08 2.42
CA CYS A 58 -0.71 -9.10 3.43
C CYS A 58 -1.97 -9.86 2.98
N GLN A 59 -2.35 -9.75 1.71
CA GLN A 59 -3.50 -10.46 1.14
C GLN A 59 -3.24 -11.96 1.05
N GLU A 60 -2.06 -12.36 0.57
CA GLU A 60 -1.64 -13.77 0.44
C GLU A 60 -1.54 -14.46 1.81
N ASN A 61 -1.12 -13.72 2.83
CA ASN A 61 -0.89 -14.24 4.18
C ASN A 61 -2.04 -13.87 5.14
N GLU A 62 -3.20 -13.42 4.62
CA GLU A 62 -4.25 -12.83 5.45
C GLU A 62 -4.76 -13.80 6.53
N THR A 63 -4.95 -15.05 6.17
CA THR A 63 -5.41 -16.10 7.09
C THR A 63 -4.41 -16.31 8.23
N ASP A 64 -3.13 -16.45 7.91
CA ASP A 64 -2.07 -16.73 8.88
C ASP A 64 -1.83 -15.54 9.82
N ILE A 65 -1.83 -14.33 9.27
CA ILE A 65 -1.73 -13.10 10.06
C ILE A 65 -2.90 -13.00 11.04
N ARG A 66 -4.13 -13.27 10.59
CA ARG A 66 -5.33 -13.25 11.44
C ARG A 66 -5.25 -14.31 12.54
N ALA A 67 -4.84 -15.53 12.20
CA ALA A 67 -4.67 -16.62 13.15
C ALA A 67 -3.61 -16.27 14.21
N TYR A 68 -2.45 -15.76 13.80
CA TYR A 68 -1.39 -15.32 14.71
C TYR A 68 -1.86 -14.20 15.65
N VAL A 69 -2.54 -13.17 15.14
CA VAL A 69 -3.05 -12.07 15.97
C VAL A 69 -4.12 -12.55 16.94
N ALA A 70 -5.00 -13.47 16.53
CA ALA A 70 -6.00 -14.06 17.42
C ALA A 70 -5.35 -14.88 18.54
N ALA A 71 -4.39 -15.75 18.20
CA ALA A 71 -3.64 -16.55 19.17
C ALA A 71 -2.85 -15.67 20.16
N LYS A 72 -2.17 -14.63 19.66
CA LYS A 72 -1.46 -13.66 20.51
C LYS A 72 -2.39 -12.96 21.49
N ARG A 73 -3.56 -12.49 21.03
CA ARG A 73 -4.56 -11.85 21.90
C ARG A 73 -5.14 -12.79 22.94
N ALA A 74 -5.25 -14.09 22.63
CA ALA A 74 -5.69 -15.10 23.59
C ALA A 74 -4.59 -15.44 24.62
N GLY A 75 -3.33 -15.47 24.20
CA GLY A 75 -2.16 -15.70 25.06
C GLY A 75 -1.82 -14.52 25.98
N ASP A 76 -2.06 -13.28 25.53
CA ASP A 76 -1.97 -12.06 26.35
C ASP A 76 -3.07 -11.99 27.45
N GLY A 77 -3.95 -12.99 27.51
CA GLY A 77 -5.02 -13.16 28.52
C GLY A 77 -4.90 -14.41 29.39
N ALA A 78 -3.75 -15.09 29.43
CA ALA A 78 -3.49 -16.12 30.44
C ALA A 78 -3.11 -15.45 31.80
N PRO A 79 -3.53 -16.02 32.95
CA PRO A 79 -3.33 -15.41 34.27
C PRO A 79 -1.85 -15.19 34.63
#